data_AF-A0A3N5Q2L4-F1
#
_entry.id   AF-A0A3N5Q2L4-F1
#
_cell.length_a   1.000
_cell.length_b   1.000
_cell.length_c   1.000
_cell.angle_alpha   90.00
_cell.angle_beta   90.00
_cell.angle_gamma   90.00
#
_symmetry.space_group_name_H-M   'P 1'
#
loop_
_entity.id
_entity.type
_entity.pdbx_description
1 polymer ?
#
loop_
_entity_poly.entity_id
_entity_poly.type
_entity_poly.pdbx_seq_one_letter_code
_entity_poly.pdbx_strand_id
1 'polypeptide(L)'
;EAPGDFDRLLGDDWLDGVAFVDQSPIGKTTRSNPASYVGAFDSIRSIFAKSRMAKERGYTPGTFSFNSGDGRCPTCGGNGFEHVEMQFLSDVYLRCPDCDGKRFRAETLEVTVARDGKAVNVADVLDMTVSEASAFFREDAEIARVLAPLVDVGLEYVKLGQPVPTLSGGEAQRLKLAGFLAAAASGKPPTRGTLFLFDEPTTGLHFDDVAKLMRALRKLLAAGHSLVVIEHNLDVISAADWLIDLGPEGGDAGGEIVATGTPDEVIANPRSHTGRELQAYRTALREHAPRVNEMPAKYLSRAAAADKRETGAAQPASGRSPDSIQIVNAREHNLQSINVAIPRDTFTVITGVSGSGKSTLAFDILFNEGQRRYLESLNAYARSIVQPAGRPDVDAIYGIPPTVAIEQRTSRGGRKSTVATLTEIYHFLRLLYVKLGIQHCPNCKVPVTPQSFDTIVAQVMRESKGQHIGVLAPMVVNRKGVYTDLAKWAAARGHSHLRVDGRFLPTAKFPRIERFKEHTIELPVADLVVRPEREERLRSAIRSALEHGHGVVTIVSPLARLEDAIRNGDWGPALEQKSFSTKRACPSCGTSFPEPDPRLFSYNSKHGWCPGCFGTGLKLTG
;
A
#
# COMPACT_ATOMS: atom_id res chain seq x y z
N GLU A 1 14.34 -17.33 -15.99
CA GLU A 1 14.22 -17.56 -17.44
C GLU A 1 15.43 -18.34 -17.92
N ALA A 2 15.37 -18.95 -19.11
CA ALA A 2 16.56 -19.52 -19.72
C ALA A 2 17.50 -18.38 -20.17
N PRO A 3 18.83 -18.55 -20.12
CA PRO A 3 19.74 -17.55 -20.67
C PRO A 3 19.51 -17.39 -22.18
N GLY A 4 19.83 -16.22 -22.73
CA GLY A 4 19.80 -16.00 -24.18
C GLY A 4 20.80 -16.88 -24.93
N ASP A 5 20.76 -16.87 -26.26
CA ASP A 5 21.69 -17.64 -27.08
C ASP A 5 23.12 -17.09 -26.96
N PHE A 6 24.08 -17.94 -26.59
CA PHE A 6 25.52 -17.65 -26.55
C PHE A 6 26.32 -18.93 -26.80
N ASP A 7 27.56 -18.80 -27.29
CA ASP A 7 28.41 -19.97 -27.58
C ASP A 7 28.98 -20.61 -26.31
N ARG A 8 29.62 -19.81 -25.46
CA ARG A 8 30.22 -20.26 -24.20
C ARG A 8 30.38 -19.10 -23.20
N LEU A 9 30.20 -19.41 -21.91
CA LEU A 9 30.54 -18.54 -20.79
C LEU A 9 31.82 -19.07 -20.13
N LEU A 10 32.77 -18.18 -19.83
CA LEU A 10 34.06 -18.51 -19.22
C LEU A 10 34.27 -17.66 -17.96
N GLY A 11 34.92 -18.21 -16.93
CA GLY A 11 35.24 -17.49 -15.69
C GLY A 11 34.10 -17.48 -14.66
N ASP A 12 33.03 -18.25 -14.88
CA ASP A 12 31.96 -18.45 -13.90
C ASP A 12 32.45 -19.18 -12.64
N ASP A 13 33.52 -19.98 -12.78
CA ASP A 13 34.22 -20.65 -11.69
C ASP A 13 34.97 -19.70 -10.74
N TRP A 14 35.08 -18.41 -11.09
CA TRP A 14 35.73 -17.39 -10.24
C TRP A 14 34.76 -16.71 -9.27
N LEU A 15 33.45 -16.98 -9.40
CA LEU A 15 32.40 -16.34 -8.63
C LEU A 15 31.79 -17.33 -7.62
N ASP A 16 31.47 -16.84 -6.42
CA ASP A 16 30.70 -17.62 -5.44
C ASP A 16 29.18 -17.51 -5.68
N GLY A 17 28.74 -16.51 -6.46
CA GLY A 17 27.34 -16.33 -6.81
C GLY A 17 27.08 -15.06 -7.62
N VAL A 18 25.82 -14.88 -8.02
CA VAL A 18 25.35 -13.73 -8.78
C VAL A 18 24.12 -13.15 -8.09
N ALA A 19 24.06 -11.83 -7.95
CA ALA A 19 22.92 -11.12 -7.37
C ALA A 19 22.45 -10.00 -8.31
N PHE A 20 21.19 -10.02 -8.71
CA PHE A 20 20.57 -8.96 -9.50
C PHE A 20 19.84 -7.97 -8.58
N VAL A 21 20.17 -6.67 -8.69
CA VAL A 21 19.69 -5.60 -7.81
C VAL A 21 18.99 -4.52 -8.62
N ASP A 22 17.69 -4.70 -8.78
CA ASP A 22 16.79 -3.83 -9.54
C ASP A 22 15.77 -3.13 -8.62
N GLN A 23 14.93 -2.28 -9.23
CA GLN A 23 13.82 -1.60 -8.56
C GLN A 23 12.57 -2.47 -8.38
N SER A 24 12.63 -3.77 -8.74
CA SER A 24 11.48 -4.66 -8.54
C SER A 24 11.07 -4.71 -7.07
N PRO A 25 9.76 -4.80 -6.77
CA PRO A 25 9.29 -4.87 -5.39
C PRO A 25 9.92 -6.04 -4.65
N ILE A 26 10.58 -5.78 -3.51
CA ILE A 26 11.24 -6.81 -2.68
C ILE A 26 10.24 -7.89 -2.23
N GLY A 27 8.99 -7.51 -1.96
CA GLY A 27 7.96 -8.44 -1.56
C GLY A 27 6.58 -7.79 -1.56
N LYS A 28 5.55 -8.61 -1.79
CA LYS A 28 4.15 -8.18 -1.80
C LYS A 28 3.52 -8.17 -0.40
N THR A 29 4.25 -8.63 0.62
CA THR A 29 3.70 -8.82 1.97
C THR A 29 3.99 -7.62 2.87
N THR A 30 3.01 -7.19 3.66
CA THR A 30 3.18 -6.17 4.72
C THR A 30 3.97 -6.66 5.95
N ARG A 31 4.29 -7.96 5.96
CA ARG A 31 5.10 -8.62 6.99
C ARG A 31 6.59 -8.36 6.87
N SER A 32 7.06 -7.94 5.69
CA SER A 32 8.44 -7.49 5.54
C SER A 32 8.51 -5.98 5.78
N ASN A 33 9.54 -5.56 6.51
CA ASN A 33 9.86 -4.16 6.80
C ASN A 33 11.39 -3.99 6.87
N PRO A 34 11.93 -2.76 6.82
CA PRO A 34 13.38 -2.54 6.87
C PRO A 34 14.07 -3.25 8.03
N ALA A 35 13.49 -3.22 9.24
CA ALA A 35 14.11 -3.85 10.43
C ALA A 35 14.20 -5.37 10.33
N SER A 36 13.17 -6.04 9.80
CA SER A 36 13.18 -7.50 9.60
C SER A 36 14.04 -7.90 8.40
N TYR A 37 14.11 -7.05 7.37
CA TYR A 37 14.89 -7.33 6.16
C TYR A 37 16.40 -7.35 6.43
N VAL A 38 16.92 -6.40 7.20
CA VAL A 38 18.35 -6.39 7.58
C VAL A 38 18.65 -7.27 8.80
N GLY A 39 17.63 -7.85 9.44
CA GLY A 39 17.77 -8.70 10.63
C GLY A 39 17.88 -7.94 11.96
N ALA A 40 17.77 -6.61 11.97
CA ALA A 40 17.83 -5.80 13.20
C ALA A 40 16.70 -6.15 14.19
N PHE A 41 15.55 -6.60 13.66
CA PHE A 41 14.39 -6.89 14.49
C PHE A 41 14.61 -8.06 15.46
N ASP A 42 15.48 -9.02 15.14
CA ASP A 42 15.76 -10.16 16.03
C ASP A 42 16.54 -9.74 17.28
N SER A 43 17.55 -8.88 17.09
CA SER A 43 18.30 -8.27 18.18
C SER A 43 17.40 -7.37 19.03
N ILE A 44 16.52 -6.58 18.41
CA ILE A 44 15.53 -5.74 19.11
C ILE A 44 14.60 -6.60 19.98
N ARG A 45 13.98 -7.66 19.43
CA ARG A 45 13.10 -8.57 20.17
C ARG A 45 13.80 -9.20 21.38
N SER A 46 15.08 -9.53 21.22
CA SER A 46 15.91 -10.09 22.28
C SER A 46 16.14 -9.11 23.44
N ILE A 47 16.24 -7.81 23.18
CA ILE A 47 16.32 -6.79 24.23
C ILE A 47 15.01 -6.70 25.01
N PHE A 48 13.87 -6.64 24.32
CA PHE A 48 12.55 -6.57 24.98
C PHE A 48 12.29 -7.79 25.88
N ALA A 49 12.66 -8.99 25.42
CA ALA A 49 12.55 -10.22 26.21
C ALA A 49 13.45 -10.25 27.46
N LYS A 50 14.55 -9.47 27.48
CA LYS A 50 15.45 -9.36 28.64
C LYS A 50 14.94 -8.39 29.71
N SER A 51 13.93 -7.56 29.40
CA SER A 51 13.35 -6.60 30.35
C SER A 51 12.76 -7.28 31.58
N ARG A 52 12.74 -6.57 32.72
CA ARG A 52 12.22 -7.12 33.99
C ARG A 52 10.78 -7.63 33.84
N MET A 53 9.90 -6.80 33.26
CA MET A 53 8.49 -7.16 33.11
C MET A 53 8.27 -8.31 32.12
N ALA A 54 9.05 -8.40 31.04
CA ALA A 54 8.99 -9.56 30.15
C ALA A 54 9.36 -10.86 30.87
N LYS A 55 10.42 -10.84 31.71
CA LYS A 55 10.83 -12.00 32.50
C LYS A 55 9.77 -12.41 33.53
N GLU A 56 9.18 -11.45 34.24
CA GLU A 56 8.11 -11.69 35.22
C GLU A 56 6.87 -12.34 34.57
N ARG A 57 6.56 -11.98 33.32
CA ARG A 57 5.42 -12.52 32.56
C ARG A 57 5.75 -13.76 31.72
N GLY A 58 6.99 -14.25 31.77
CA GLY A 58 7.42 -15.40 30.95
C GLY A 58 7.43 -15.12 29.44
N TYR A 59 7.55 -13.86 29.03
CA TYR A 59 7.59 -13.49 27.62
C TYR A 59 8.94 -13.83 26.99
N THR A 60 8.89 -14.37 25.78
CA THR A 60 10.07 -14.76 25.00
C THR A 60 10.26 -13.79 23.82
N PRO A 61 11.39 -13.82 23.10
CA PRO A 61 11.54 -13.05 21.86
C PRO A 61 10.43 -13.35 20.82
N GLY A 62 9.80 -14.53 20.90
CA GLY A 62 8.65 -14.89 20.07
C GLY A 62 7.41 -14.03 20.36
N THR A 63 7.18 -13.61 21.62
CA THR A 63 6.06 -12.75 22.01
C THR A 63 6.12 -11.38 21.32
N PHE A 64 7.34 -10.86 21.11
CA PHE A 64 7.59 -9.58 20.44
C PHE A 64 7.70 -9.70 18.91
N SER A 65 7.38 -10.85 18.32
CA SER A 65 7.34 -11.02 16.87
C SER A 65 5.94 -10.76 16.34
N PHE A 66 5.84 -9.93 15.30
CA PHE A 66 4.58 -9.73 14.59
C PHE A 66 4.33 -10.83 13.54
N ASN A 67 5.35 -11.63 13.18
CA ASN A 67 5.23 -12.71 12.21
C ASN A 67 4.71 -14.02 12.84
N SER A 68 5.06 -14.25 14.10
CA SER A 68 4.86 -15.51 14.82
C SER A 68 4.66 -15.22 16.32
N GLY A 69 3.98 -16.10 17.05
CA GLY A 69 3.79 -15.96 18.50
C GLY A 69 2.49 -15.27 18.91
N ASP A 70 2.24 -15.27 20.22
CA ASP A 70 0.93 -14.92 20.79
C ASP A 70 0.75 -13.41 21.06
N GLY A 71 1.83 -12.63 21.06
CA GLY A 71 1.79 -11.19 21.34
C GLY A 71 1.29 -10.31 20.18
N ARG A 72 1.11 -10.88 18.99
CA ARG A 72 0.57 -10.14 17.82
C ARG A 72 -0.93 -9.88 17.95
N CYS A 73 -1.39 -8.79 17.33
CA CYS A 73 -2.82 -8.47 17.23
C CYS A 73 -3.56 -9.61 16.49
N PRO A 74 -4.60 -10.22 17.09
CA PRO A 74 -5.32 -11.34 16.48
C PRO A 74 -6.11 -10.93 15.23
N THR A 75 -6.60 -9.69 15.19
CA THR A 75 -7.48 -9.17 14.13
C THR A 75 -6.75 -9.02 12.80
N CYS A 76 -5.57 -8.42 12.80
CA CYS A 76 -4.75 -8.29 11.59
C CYS A 76 -3.67 -9.38 11.47
N GLY A 77 -3.63 -10.34 12.40
CA GLY A 77 -2.61 -11.39 12.45
C GLY A 77 -1.17 -10.87 12.52
N GLY A 78 -0.95 -9.67 13.09
CA GLY A 78 0.35 -9.00 13.18
C GLY A 78 0.73 -8.12 11.98
N ASN A 79 -0.09 -8.04 10.94
CA ASN A 79 0.21 -7.19 9.78
C ASN A 79 0.16 -5.68 10.12
N GLY A 80 -0.68 -5.29 11.09
CA GLY A 80 -0.96 -3.89 11.44
C GLY A 80 -1.86 -3.17 10.44
N PHE A 81 -1.96 -3.67 9.21
CA PHE A 81 -2.74 -3.09 8.13
C PHE A 81 -3.66 -4.12 7.49
N GLU A 82 -4.79 -3.64 7.00
CA GLU A 82 -5.70 -4.34 6.10
C GLU A 82 -5.44 -3.85 4.68
N HIS A 83 -5.13 -4.80 3.78
CA HIS A 83 -4.94 -4.51 2.36
C HIS A 83 -6.30 -4.50 1.66
N VAL A 84 -6.61 -3.40 1.00
CA VAL A 84 -7.84 -3.23 0.23
C VAL A 84 -7.47 -3.04 -1.23
N GLU A 85 -7.78 -4.06 -2.03
CA GLU A 85 -7.56 -4.02 -3.47
C GLU A 85 -8.48 -2.99 -4.12
N MET A 86 -7.89 -2.10 -4.92
CA MET A 86 -8.62 -1.04 -5.60
C MET A 86 -8.71 -1.35 -7.09
N GLN A 87 -9.92 -1.30 -7.66
CA GLN A 87 -10.14 -1.73 -9.05
C GLN A 87 -9.45 -0.87 -10.12
N PHE A 88 -9.06 0.37 -9.81
CA PHE A 88 -8.52 1.34 -10.78
C PHE A 88 -7.43 2.26 -10.19
N LEU A 89 -7.09 2.06 -8.92
CA LEU A 89 -6.08 2.84 -8.21
C LEU A 89 -5.08 1.86 -7.60
N SER A 90 -3.94 2.37 -7.17
CA SER A 90 -3.04 1.61 -6.30
C SER A 90 -3.80 1.14 -5.06
N ASP A 91 -3.53 -0.10 -4.65
CA ASP A 91 -4.13 -0.69 -3.47
C ASP A 91 -3.91 0.17 -2.23
N VAL A 92 -4.90 0.17 -1.34
CA VAL A 92 -4.88 0.99 -0.12
C VAL A 92 -4.62 0.10 1.08
N TYR A 93 -3.68 0.51 1.93
CA TYR A 93 -3.38 -0.14 3.20
C TYR A 93 -4.00 0.68 4.35
N LEU A 94 -5.07 0.16 4.93
CA LEU A 94 -5.75 0.80 6.05
C LEU A 94 -5.17 0.29 7.38
N ARG A 95 -5.02 1.16 8.37
CA ARG A 95 -4.60 0.72 9.71
C ARG A 95 -5.66 -0.22 10.30
N CYS A 96 -5.20 -1.27 10.97
CA CYS A 96 -6.07 -2.20 11.68
C CYS A 96 -6.86 -1.45 12.77
N PRO A 97 -8.19 -1.58 12.84
CA PRO A 97 -9.01 -0.83 13.79
C PRO A 97 -8.72 -1.17 15.25
N ASP A 98 -8.25 -2.39 15.53
CA ASP A 98 -8.08 -2.86 16.91
C ASP A 98 -6.70 -2.52 17.51
N CYS A 99 -5.66 -2.44 16.67
CA CYS A 99 -4.31 -2.10 17.14
C CYS A 99 -3.79 -0.76 16.59
N ASP A 100 -4.56 -0.06 15.75
CA ASP A 100 -4.18 1.18 15.08
C ASP A 100 -2.77 1.12 14.43
N GLY A 101 -2.50 0.03 13.72
CA GLY A 101 -1.20 -0.16 13.06
C GLY A 101 -0.06 -0.64 13.96
N LYS A 102 -0.26 -0.74 15.28
CA LYS A 102 0.80 -1.15 16.23
C LYS A 102 1.20 -2.62 16.15
N ARG A 103 0.46 -3.47 15.44
CA ARG A 103 0.74 -4.91 15.18
C ARG A 103 0.67 -5.85 16.39
N PHE A 104 0.66 -5.34 17.62
CA PHE A 104 0.67 -6.15 18.85
C PHE A 104 -0.60 -6.00 19.68
N ARG A 105 -0.80 -6.92 20.62
CA ARG A 105 -1.83 -6.80 21.66
C ARG A 105 -1.43 -5.76 22.70
N ALA A 106 -2.41 -5.17 23.37
CA ALA A 106 -2.19 -4.15 24.40
C ALA A 106 -1.23 -4.63 25.50
N GLU A 107 -1.36 -5.88 25.95
CA GLU A 107 -0.58 -6.48 27.03
C GLU A 107 0.91 -6.68 26.65
N THR A 108 1.21 -6.76 25.35
CA THR A 108 2.59 -6.84 24.85
C THR A 108 3.22 -5.44 24.82
N LEU A 109 2.42 -4.41 24.51
CA LEU A 109 2.85 -3.02 24.43
C LEU A 109 3.14 -2.39 25.80
N GLU A 110 2.70 -3.01 26.89
CA GLU A 110 3.06 -2.58 28.24
C GLU A 110 4.57 -2.73 28.50
N VAL A 111 5.23 -3.71 27.85
CA VAL A 111 6.67 -3.93 28.02
C VAL A 111 7.45 -2.82 27.33
N THR A 112 8.17 -2.04 28.13
CA THR A 112 8.99 -0.93 27.67
C THR A 112 10.46 -1.14 27.98
N VAL A 113 11.31 -0.57 27.13
CA VAL A 113 12.76 -0.46 27.34
C VAL A 113 13.09 1.02 27.44
N ALA A 114 13.87 1.39 28.46
CA ALA A 114 14.31 2.77 28.66
C ALA A 114 15.75 2.97 28.19
N ARG A 115 15.97 4.03 27.39
CA ARG A 115 17.29 4.58 27.01
C ARG A 115 17.19 6.09 27.06
N ASP A 116 18.24 6.78 27.51
CA ASP A 116 18.31 8.25 27.57
C ASP A 116 17.06 8.91 28.21
N GLY A 117 16.48 8.28 29.24
CA GLY A 117 15.28 8.78 29.93
C GLY A 117 13.94 8.60 29.18
N LYS A 118 13.95 8.00 27.98
CA LYS A 118 12.74 7.69 27.20
C LYS A 118 12.41 6.20 27.29
N ALA A 119 11.23 5.88 27.80
CA ALA A 119 10.69 4.52 27.80
C ALA A 119 9.84 4.30 26.54
N VAL A 120 10.17 3.28 25.77
CA VAL A 120 9.48 2.96 24.50
C VAL A 120 9.08 1.50 24.47
N ASN A 121 7.90 1.21 23.90
CA ASN A 121 7.47 -0.16 23.63
C ASN A 121 7.96 -0.63 22.25
N VAL A 122 7.73 -1.90 21.92
CA VAL A 122 8.18 -2.50 20.65
C VAL A 122 7.54 -1.85 19.41
N ALA A 123 6.29 -1.38 19.50
CA ALA A 123 5.64 -0.68 18.39
C ALA A 123 6.21 0.73 18.21
N ASP A 124 6.53 1.44 19.30
CA ASP A 124 7.17 2.75 19.23
C ASP A 124 8.54 2.66 18.53
N VAL A 125 9.32 1.60 18.80
CA VAL A 125 10.60 1.35 18.12
C VAL A 125 10.39 1.11 16.62
N LEU A 126 9.35 0.37 16.23
CA LEU A 126 9.01 0.17 14.83
C LEU A 126 8.51 1.46 14.15
N ASP A 127 8.01 2.44 14.91
CA ASP A 127 7.57 3.73 14.36
C ASP A 127 8.71 4.76 14.25
N MET A 128 9.88 4.48 14.83
CA MET A 128 11.09 5.31 14.67
C MET A 128 11.65 5.22 13.27
N THR A 129 12.20 6.34 12.79
CA THR A 129 13.07 6.37 11.63
C THR A 129 14.38 5.63 11.90
N VAL A 130 15.09 5.20 10.85
CA VAL A 130 16.42 4.58 10.97
C VAL A 130 17.39 5.49 11.73
N SER A 131 17.33 6.82 11.50
CA SER A 131 18.16 7.80 12.22
C SER A 131 17.86 7.80 13.72
N GLU A 132 16.59 7.91 14.10
CA GLU A 132 16.16 7.90 15.50
C GLU A 132 16.51 6.58 16.19
N ALA A 133 16.30 5.46 15.52
CA ALA A 133 16.63 4.14 16.07
C ALA A 133 18.15 3.96 16.23
N SER A 134 18.95 4.43 15.27
CA SER A 134 20.42 4.37 15.35
C SER A 134 20.94 5.20 16.53
N ALA A 135 20.34 6.36 16.79
CA ALA A 135 20.66 7.17 17.96
C ALA A 135 20.21 6.50 19.28
N PHE A 136 19.01 5.92 19.29
CA PHE A 136 18.42 5.28 20.48
C PHE A 136 19.17 4.00 20.90
N PHE A 137 19.66 3.21 19.94
CA PHE A 137 20.40 1.96 20.17
C PHE A 137 21.92 2.11 19.99
N ARG A 138 22.46 3.34 20.12
CA ARG A 138 23.91 3.60 19.93
C ARG A 138 24.83 2.79 20.84
N GLU A 139 24.37 2.43 22.03
CA GLU A 139 25.12 1.64 23.01
C GLU A 139 24.97 0.12 22.79
N ASP A 140 23.97 -0.29 22.00
CA ASP A 140 23.68 -1.69 21.70
C ASP A 140 24.44 -2.07 20.40
N ALA A 141 25.72 -2.47 20.57
CA ALA A 141 26.67 -2.69 19.47
C ALA A 141 26.16 -3.61 18.34
N GLU A 142 25.39 -4.65 18.68
CA GLU A 142 24.81 -5.56 17.70
C GLU A 142 23.75 -4.87 16.82
N ILE A 143 22.87 -4.06 17.43
CA ILE A 143 21.83 -3.32 16.69
C ILE A 143 22.47 -2.22 15.86
N ALA A 144 23.40 -1.46 16.43
CA ALA A 144 24.12 -0.41 15.71
C ALA A 144 24.81 -0.95 14.45
N ARG A 145 25.45 -2.13 14.56
CA ARG A 145 26.07 -2.82 13.42
C ARG A 145 25.07 -3.19 12.33
N VAL A 146 23.89 -3.67 12.70
CA VAL A 146 22.87 -4.14 11.75
C VAL A 146 22.04 -3.00 11.15
N LEU A 147 21.94 -1.86 11.83
CA LEU A 147 21.29 -0.65 11.30
C LEU A 147 22.21 0.18 10.40
N ALA A 148 23.53 0.12 10.59
CA ALA A 148 24.50 0.91 9.81
C ALA A 148 24.34 0.78 8.27
N PRO A 149 24.09 -0.41 7.70
CA PRO A 149 23.85 -0.56 6.26
C PRO A 149 22.67 0.27 5.74
N LEU A 150 21.61 0.48 6.53
CA LEU A 150 20.47 1.32 6.14
C LEU A 150 20.85 2.80 6.06
N VAL A 151 21.72 3.25 6.97
CA VAL A 151 22.26 4.61 6.97
C VAL A 151 23.20 4.82 5.79
N ASP A 152 24.06 3.84 5.51
CA ASP A 152 25.04 3.89 4.42
C ASP A 152 24.41 4.07 3.04
N VAL A 153 23.22 3.49 2.82
CA VAL A 153 22.47 3.63 1.56
C VAL A 153 21.52 4.83 1.53
N GLY A 154 21.48 5.64 2.60
CA GLY A 154 20.66 6.85 2.65
C GLY A 154 19.19 6.67 2.99
N LEU A 155 18.83 5.61 3.72
CA LEU A 155 17.45 5.35 4.18
C LEU A 155 17.22 5.86 5.60
N GLU A 156 17.93 6.91 6.04
CA GLU A 156 17.87 7.41 7.42
C GLU A 156 16.46 7.86 7.84
N TYR A 157 15.67 8.33 6.86
CA TYR A 157 14.32 8.87 7.04
C TYR A 157 13.21 7.81 7.05
N VAL A 158 13.52 6.57 6.62
CA VAL A 158 12.52 5.48 6.53
C VAL A 158 12.23 4.93 7.92
N LYS A 159 10.97 4.61 8.21
CA LYS A 159 10.59 3.97 9.49
C LYS A 159 10.97 2.49 9.51
N LEU A 160 11.47 2.01 10.65
CA LEU A 160 11.88 0.61 10.83
C LEU A 160 10.77 -0.40 10.53
N GLY A 161 9.55 -0.06 10.91
CA GLY A 161 8.34 -0.86 10.74
C GLY A 161 7.55 -0.56 9.47
N GLN A 162 8.04 0.30 8.57
CA GLN A 162 7.35 0.64 7.32
C GLN A 162 7.17 -0.62 6.46
N PRO A 163 5.93 -0.95 6.03
CA PRO A 163 5.72 -2.11 5.17
C PRO A 163 6.48 -1.97 3.84
N VAL A 164 7.23 -3.00 3.46
CA VAL A 164 8.00 -3.03 2.20
C VAL A 164 7.19 -2.67 0.94
N PRO A 165 5.92 -3.10 0.77
CA PRO A 165 5.11 -2.71 -0.39
C PRO A 165 4.83 -1.21 -0.51
N THR A 166 5.06 -0.43 0.56
CA THR A 166 4.85 1.03 0.56
C THR A 166 6.12 1.82 0.23
N LEU A 167 7.24 1.13 0.05
CA LEU A 167 8.50 1.76 -0.36
C LEU A 167 8.46 2.09 -1.85
N SER A 168 9.06 3.22 -2.23
CA SER A 168 9.31 3.57 -3.64
C SER A 168 10.29 2.58 -4.28
N GLY A 169 10.34 2.53 -5.62
CA GLY A 169 11.29 1.67 -6.35
C GLY A 169 12.74 1.90 -5.93
N GLY A 170 13.16 3.16 -5.82
CA GLY A 170 14.51 3.53 -5.35
C GLY A 170 14.76 3.22 -3.87
N GLU A 171 13.75 3.28 -3.00
CA GLU A 171 13.87 2.83 -1.60
C GLU A 171 14.01 1.31 -1.50
N ALA A 172 13.22 0.56 -2.29
CA ALA A 172 13.31 -0.90 -2.34
C ALA A 172 14.68 -1.35 -2.85
N GLN A 173 15.20 -0.72 -3.91
CA GLN A 173 16.54 -1.02 -4.42
C GLN A 173 17.63 -0.75 -3.37
N ARG A 174 17.58 0.40 -2.69
CA ARG A 174 18.51 0.74 -1.61
C ARG A 174 18.40 -0.22 -0.41
N LEU A 175 17.20 -0.70 -0.09
CA LEU A 175 16.99 -1.69 0.96
C LEU A 175 17.62 -3.05 0.58
N LYS A 176 17.50 -3.50 -0.68
CA LYS A 176 18.22 -4.70 -1.17
C LYS A 176 19.74 -4.53 -0.99
N LEU A 177 20.27 -3.38 -1.41
CA LEU A 177 21.68 -3.05 -1.27
C LEU A 177 22.15 -3.08 0.20
N ALA A 178 21.35 -2.54 1.12
CA ALA A 178 21.63 -2.60 2.55
C ALA A 178 21.68 -4.04 3.09
N GLY A 179 20.81 -4.93 2.58
CA GLY A 179 20.86 -6.36 2.91
C GLY A 179 22.19 -7.03 2.50
N PHE A 180 22.69 -6.73 1.30
CA PHE A 180 23.98 -7.25 0.83
C PHE A 180 25.17 -6.68 1.61
N LEU A 181 25.14 -5.37 1.92
CA LEU A 181 26.14 -4.75 2.79
C LEU A 181 26.15 -5.37 4.19
N ALA A 182 24.97 -5.66 4.75
CA ALA A 182 24.86 -6.34 6.05
C ALA A 182 25.48 -7.74 6.02
N ALA A 183 25.24 -8.50 4.95
CA ALA A 183 25.83 -9.82 4.75
C ALA A 183 27.36 -9.75 4.61
N ALA A 184 27.86 -8.84 3.76
CA ALA A 184 29.29 -8.61 3.55
C ALA A 184 30.02 -8.19 4.84
N ALA A 185 29.39 -7.37 5.69
CA ALA A 185 29.95 -6.94 6.96
C ALA A 185 29.95 -8.02 8.06
N SER A 186 29.20 -9.12 7.88
CA SER A 186 29.04 -10.18 8.88
C SER A 186 29.96 -11.39 8.68
N GLY A 187 30.59 -11.50 7.50
CA GLY A 187 31.39 -12.66 7.10
C GLY A 187 32.89 -12.42 7.06
N LYS A 188 33.67 -13.50 6.88
CA LYS A 188 35.04 -13.40 6.39
C LYS A 188 35.01 -12.95 4.93
N PRO A 189 36.01 -12.17 4.45
CA PRO A 189 36.09 -11.82 3.04
C PRO A 189 36.04 -13.10 2.20
N PRO A 190 35.17 -13.16 1.19
CA PRO A 190 34.97 -14.38 0.42
C PRO A 190 36.24 -14.72 -0.36
N THR A 191 36.50 -16.00 -0.55
CA THR A 191 37.62 -16.47 -1.40
C THR A 191 37.36 -16.22 -2.88
N ARG A 192 36.08 -16.11 -3.28
CA ARG A 192 35.60 -15.79 -4.62
C ARG A 192 34.45 -14.79 -4.49
N GLY A 193 34.53 -13.64 -5.12
CA GLY A 193 33.51 -12.60 -4.97
C GLY A 193 32.15 -12.98 -5.57
N THR A 194 31.06 -12.50 -4.99
CA THR A 194 29.75 -12.41 -5.67
C THR A 194 29.78 -11.33 -6.76
N LEU A 195 29.17 -11.62 -7.92
CA LEU A 195 28.90 -10.63 -8.97
C LEU A 195 27.56 -9.95 -8.73
N PHE A 196 27.56 -8.63 -8.57
CA PHE A 196 26.36 -7.81 -8.46
C PHE A 196 26.03 -7.13 -9.78
N LEU A 197 24.80 -7.31 -10.26
CA LEU A 197 24.29 -6.64 -11.45
C LEU A 197 23.26 -5.59 -11.02
N PHE A 198 23.47 -4.34 -11.43
CA PHE A 198 22.56 -3.23 -11.18
C PHE A 198 22.00 -2.71 -12.51
N ASP A 199 20.70 -2.48 -12.53
CA ASP A 199 19.98 -1.87 -13.64
C ASP A 199 19.54 -0.46 -13.26
N GLU A 200 20.12 0.54 -13.92
CA GLU A 200 19.92 1.99 -13.72
C GLU A 200 19.70 2.41 -12.25
N PRO A 201 20.64 2.15 -11.33
CA PRO A 201 20.45 2.37 -9.90
C PRO A 201 20.34 3.83 -9.48
N THR A 202 20.67 4.79 -10.36
CA THR A 202 20.48 6.22 -10.10
C THR A 202 19.11 6.77 -10.53
N THR A 203 18.27 5.95 -11.17
CA THR A 203 16.95 6.40 -11.65
C THR A 203 16.08 6.92 -10.51
N GLY A 204 15.73 8.22 -10.60
CA GLY A 204 14.91 8.92 -9.61
C GLY A 204 15.65 9.38 -8.35
N LEU A 205 16.98 9.26 -8.29
CA LEU A 205 17.78 9.73 -7.14
C LEU A 205 18.25 11.18 -7.30
N HIS A 206 18.29 11.90 -6.18
CA HIS A 206 18.94 13.21 -6.09
C HIS A 206 20.47 13.06 -6.10
N PHE A 207 21.21 14.10 -6.50
CA PHE A 207 22.69 14.05 -6.60
C PHE A 207 23.37 13.63 -5.29
N ASP A 208 22.89 14.11 -4.14
CA ASP A 208 23.42 13.70 -2.82
C ASP A 208 23.19 12.20 -2.53
N ASP A 209 22.08 11.65 -3.00
CA ASP A 209 21.76 10.22 -2.86
C ASP A 209 22.59 9.36 -3.82
N VAL A 210 22.91 9.87 -5.01
CA VAL A 210 23.88 9.23 -5.93
C VAL A 210 25.24 9.12 -5.23
N ALA A 211 25.69 10.16 -4.52
CA ALA A 211 26.94 10.09 -3.76
C ALA A 211 26.90 9.06 -2.61
N LYS A 212 25.75 8.87 -1.95
CA LYS A 212 25.55 7.80 -0.95
C LYS A 212 25.59 6.42 -1.61
N LEU A 213 24.88 6.23 -2.72
CA LEU A 213 24.90 5.00 -3.49
C LEU A 213 26.33 4.63 -3.93
N MET A 214 27.08 5.58 -4.50
CA MET A 214 28.46 5.36 -4.93
C MET A 214 29.37 4.94 -3.77
N ARG A 215 29.18 5.50 -2.57
CA ARG A 215 29.90 5.05 -1.36
C ARG A 215 29.53 3.61 -0.99
N ALA A 216 28.27 3.24 -1.07
CA ALA A 216 27.81 1.87 -0.83
C ALA A 216 28.38 0.88 -1.85
N LEU A 217 28.40 1.21 -3.15
CA LEU A 217 29.00 0.37 -4.19
C LEU A 217 30.50 0.16 -3.97
N ARG A 218 31.22 1.22 -3.57
CA ARG A 218 32.65 1.11 -3.20
C ARG A 218 32.90 0.18 -2.00
N LYS A 219 31.99 0.14 -1.03
CA LYS A 219 32.10 -0.81 0.10
C LYS A 219 31.96 -2.27 -0.37
N LEU A 220 31.08 -2.55 -1.32
CA LEU A 220 30.96 -3.88 -1.91
C LEU A 220 32.22 -4.27 -2.70
N LEU A 221 32.75 -3.36 -3.53
CA LEU A 221 34.02 -3.56 -4.22
C LEU A 221 35.17 -3.85 -3.23
N ALA A 222 35.28 -3.05 -2.17
CA ALA A 222 36.29 -3.22 -1.13
C ALA A 222 36.16 -4.53 -0.34
N ALA A 223 34.95 -5.13 -0.31
CA ALA A 223 34.70 -6.44 0.28
C ALA A 223 35.11 -7.61 -0.64
N GLY A 224 35.63 -7.32 -1.85
CA GLY A 224 36.08 -8.33 -2.82
C GLY A 224 35.00 -8.79 -3.80
N HIS A 225 33.91 -8.04 -3.93
CA HIS A 225 32.85 -8.31 -4.88
C HIS A 225 33.08 -7.60 -6.21
N SER A 226 32.48 -8.12 -7.29
CA SER A 226 32.49 -7.51 -8.61
C SER A 226 31.13 -6.86 -8.89
N LEU A 227 31.14 -5.69 -9.53
CA LEU A 227 29.92 -4.95 -9.85
C LEU A 227 29.84 -4.69 -11.35
N VAL A 228 28.68 -4.96 -11.94
CA VAL A 228 28.31 -4.57 -13.30
C VAL A 228 27.08 -3.69 -13.19
N VAL A 229 27.19 -2.46 -13.68
CA VAL A 229 26.15 -1.43 -13.54
C VAL A 229 25.77 -0.94 -14.93
N ILE A 230 24.48 -1.05 -15.28
CA ILE A 230 23.91 -0.42 -16.46
C ILE A 230 23.51 1.00 -16.04
N GLU A 231 24.09 2.01 -16.68
CA GLU A 231 23.85 3.41 -16.34
C GLU A 231 23.93 4.34 -17.55
N HIS A 232 23.24 5.47 -17.41
CA HIS A 232 23.35 6.62 -18.29
C HIS A 232 23.86 7.86 -17.53
N ASN A 233 23.95 7.80 -16.20
CA ASN A 233 24.44 8.90 -15.37
C ASN A 233 25.97 9.06 -15.49
N LEU A 234 26.39 10.24 -15.96
CA LEU A 234 27.80 10.55 -16.21
C LEU A 234 28.66 10.58 -14.94
N ASP A 235 28.09 10.82 -13.75
CA ASP A 235 28.84 10.74 -12.48
C ASP A 235 29.26 9.30 -12.17
N VAL A 236 28.37 8.34 -12.41
CA VAL A 236 28.63 6.91 -12.21
C VAL A 236 29.62 6.42 -13.27
N ILE A 237 29.36 6.74 -14.54
CA ILE A 237 30.21 6.36 -15.68
C ILE A 237 31.63 6.92 -15.51
N SER A 238 31.76 8.18 -15.10
CA SER A 238 33.07 8.82 -14.88
C SER A 238 33.87 8.18 -13.74
N ALA A 239 33.19 7.58 -12.76
CA ALA A 239 33.79 6.97 -11.58
C ALA A 239 34.02 5.46 -11.71
N ALA A 240 33.64 4.84 -12.83
CA ALA A 240 33.85 3.43 -13.09
C ALA A 240 35.32 3.13 -13.38
N ASP A 241 35.80 1.96 -12.93
CA ASP A 241 37.16 1.49 -13.23
C ASP A 241 37.28 0.98 -14.68
N TRP A 242 36.18 0.45 -15.23
CA TRP A 242 36.10 -0.12 -16.57
C TRP A 242 34.72 0.12 -17.17
N LEU A 243 34.67 0.41 -18.47
CA LEU A 243 33.46 0.66 -19.25
C LEU A 243 33.38 -0.30 -20.44
N ILE A 244 32.15 -0.69 -20.77
CA ILE A 244 31.79 -1.42 -22.00
C ILE A 244 30.70 -0.58 -22.67
N ASP A 245 31.05 0.08 -23.77
CA ASP A 245 30.15 0.93 -24.53
C ASP A 245 29.52 0.14 -25.68
N LEU A 246 28.20 0.04 -25.66
CA LEU A 246 27.41 -0.67 -26.69
C LEU A 246 26.71 0.35 -27.60
N GLY A 247 26.64 0.06 -28.88
CA GLY A 247 26.04 0.95 -29.86
C GLY A 247 26.37 0.51 -31.29
N PRO A 248 26.66 1.44 -32.22
CA PRO A 248 26.68 2.90 -32.06
C PRO A 248 25.28 3.53 -31.91
N GLU A 249 24.23 2.85 -32.35
CA GLU A 249 22.84 3.32 -32.26
C GLU A 249 21.99 2.30 -31.49
N GLY A 250 20.69 2.59 -31.32
CA GLY A 250 19.73 1.64 -30.73
C GLY A 250 19.04 0.74 -31.76
N GLY A 251 18.35 -0.30 -31.28
CA GLY A 251 17.56 -1.20 -32.12
C GLY A 251 18.42 -2.06 -33.06
N ASP A 252 17.96 -2.27 -34.29
CA ASP A 252 18.65 -3.10 -35.30
C ASP A 252 20.02 -2.53 -35.71
N ALA A 253 20.26 -1.24 -35.44
CA ALA A 253 21.52 -0.55 -35.73
C ALA A 253 22.50 -0.54 -34.53
N GLY A 254 22.16 -1.27 -33.45
CA GLY A 254 23.00 -1.44 -32.26
C GLY A 254 23.54 -2.86 -32.12
N GLY A 255 23.96 -3.20 -30.90
CA GLY A 255 24.42 -4.55 -30.54
C GLY A 255 25.91 -4.80 -30.80
N GLU A 256 26.67 -3.79 -31.21
CA GLU A 256 28.13 -3.87 -31.33
C GLU A 256 28.81 -3.29 -30.09
N ILE A 257 29.99 -3.83 -29.74
CA ILE A 257 30.89 -3.22 -28.78
C ILE A 257 31.64 -2.09 -29.50
N VAL A 258 31.33 -0.84 -29.14
CA VAL A 258 31.92 0.36 -29.74
C VAL A 258 33.28 0.66 -29.12
N ALA A 259 33.37 0.57 -27.79
CA ALA A 259 34.58 0.80 -27.02
C ALA A 259 34.58 -0.04 -25.73
N THR A 260 35.74 -0.49 -25.29
CA THR A 260 35.95 -1.10 -23.97
C THR A 260 37.24 -0.60 -23.38
N GLY A 261 37.25 -0.25 -22.11
CA GLY A 261 38.45 0.26 -21.46
C GLY A 261 38.14 1.10 -20.24
N THR A 262 39.15 1.80 -19.76
CA THR A 262 38.99 2.87 -18.76
C THR A 262 38.14 4.02 -19.34
N PRO A 263 37.55 4.88 -18.48
CA PRO A 263 36.83 6.06 -18.96
C PRO A 263 37.62 6.95 -19.93
N ASP A 264 38.94 7.06 -19.74
CA ASP A 264 39.80 7.85 -20.63
C ASP A 264 39.97 7.21 -22.01
N GLU A 265 40.04 5.87 -22.08
CA GLU A 265 40.10 5.13 -23.35
C GLU A 265 38.78 5.23 -24.14
N VAL A 266 37.64 5.20 -23.44
CA VAL A 266 36.33 5.40 -24.08
C VAL A 266 36.17 6.83 -24.59
N ILE A 267 36.61 7.85 -23.84
CA ILE A 267 36.65 9.26 -24.29
C ILE A 267 37.47 9.42 -25.57
N ALA A 268 38.58 8.68 -25.70
CA ALA A 268 39.44 8.77 -26.88
C ALA A 268 38.81 8.17 -28.14
N ASN A 269 37.73 7.38 -28.03
CA ASN A 269 37.09 6.73 -29.16
C ASN A 269 36.03 7.64 -29.82
N PRO A 270 36.25 8.12 -31.05
CA PRO A 270 35.33 9.05 -31.71
C PRO A 270 33.99 8.41 -32.13
N ARG A 271 33.87 7.07 -32.15
CA ARG A 271 32.62 6.37 -32.43
C ARG A 271 31.70 6.27 -31.20
N SER A 272 32.21 6.55 -30.00
CA SER A 272 31.46 6.43 -28.76
C SER A 272 30.68 7.71 -28.46
N HIS A 273 29.34 7.62 -28.44
CA HIS A 273 28.50 8.72 -27.94
C HIS A 273 28.77 8.98 -26.46
N THR A 274 28.94 7.92 -25.67
CA THR A 274 29.31 7.97 -24.26
C THR A 274 30.62 8.72 -24.04
N GLY A 275 31.65 8.43 -24.83
CA GLY A 275 32.96 9.10 -24.77
C GLY A 275 32.87 10.60 -25.05
N ARG A 276 32.11 11.00 -26.09
CA ARG A 276 31.88 12.40 -26.44
C ARG A 276 31.19 13.16 -25.30
N GLU A 277 30.10 12.63 -24.76
CA GLU A 277 29.34 13.28 -23.67
C GLU A 277 30.15 13.32 -22.36
N LEU A 278 30.88 12.25 -22.05
CA LEU A 278 31.74 12.20 -20.87
C LEU A 278 32.88 13.22 -20.93
N GLN A 279 33.45 13.45 -22.12
CA GLN A 279 34.45 14.50 -22.34
C GLN A 279 33.88 15.90 -22.09
N ALA A 280 32.69 16.18 -22.65
CA ALA A 280 32.00 17.45 -22.44
C ALA A 280 31.69 17.66 -20.95
N TYR A 281 31.20 16.63 -20.28
CA TYR A 281 30.89 16.65 -18.85
C TYR A 281 32.11 16.94 -17.97
N ARG A 282 33.22 16.22 -18.18
CA ARG A 282 34.48 16.45 -17.43
C ARG A 282 35.06 17.84 -17.67
N THR A 283 34.94 18.36 -18.89
CA THR A 283 35.37 19.72 -19.22
C THR A 283 34.54 20.74 -18.46
N ALA A 284 33.21 20.58 -18.46
CA ALA A 284 32.31 21.44 -17.70
C ALA A 284 32.61 21.38 -16.19
N LEU A 285 32.85 20.21 -15.61
CA LEU A 285 33.25 20.05 -14.20
C LEU A 285 34.59 20.74 -13.90
N ARG A 286 35.59 20.64 -14.79
CA ARG A 286 36.90 21.29 -14.59
C ARG A 286 36.83 22.81 -14.68
N GLU A 287 36.00 23.34 -15.58
CA GLU A 287 35.79 24.78 -15.75
C GLU A 287 34.95 25.39 -14.61
N HIS A 288 34.10 24.59 -13.96
CA HIS A 288 33.17 25.03 -12.92
C HIS A 288 33.49 24.48 -11.51
N ALA A 289 34.58 23.73 -11.33
CA ALA A 289 35.00 23.26 -10.03
C ALA A 289 35.45 24.45 -9.16
N PRO A 290 34.78 24.75 -8.03
CA PRO A 290 35.40 25.59 -7.03
C PRO A 290 36.71 24.91 -6.59
N ARG A 291 37.79 25.68 -6.42
CA ARG A 291 38.97 25.19 -5.71
C ARG A 291 38.56 24.89 -4.26
N VAL A 292 38.06 23.69 -4.02
CA VAL A 292 37.80 23.21 -2.66
C VAL A 292 39.19 22.87 -2.10
N ASN A 293 39.76 23.79 -1.35
CA ASN A 293 40.78 23.43 -0.37
C ASN A 293 40.08 22.47 0.61
N GLU A 294 40.44 21.19 0.58
CA GLU A 294 40.11 20.28 1.67
C GLU A 294 40.73 20.84 2.95
N MET A 295 39.94 21.55 3.74
CA MET A 295 40.26 21.77 5.15
C MET A 295 39.86 20.51 5.91
N PRO A 296 40.79 19.85 6.61
CA PRO A 296 40.45 18.71 7.45
C PRO A 296 39.42 19.14 8.50
N ALA A 297 38.37 18.35 8.64
CA ALA A 297 37.31 18.56 9.61
C ALA A 297 37.88 18.75 11.03
N LYS A 298 37.91 20.00 11.49
CA LYS A 298 38.14 20.35 12.90
C LYS A 298 36.86 20.96 13.46
N TYR A 299 36.14 20.11 14.17
CA TYR A 299 35.32 20.42 15.34
C TYR A 299 34.15 21.40 15.18
N LEU A 300 32.95 20.82 15.35
CA LEU A 300 32.03 21.21 16.42
C LEU A 300 32.61 22.27 17.36
N SER A 301 32.29 23.55 17.15
CA SER A 301 32.04 24.48 18.26
C SER A 301 31.39 25.78 17.78
N ARG A 302 30.35 26.15 18.54
CA ARG A 302 29.75 27.48 18.66
C ARG A 302 28.73 27.89 17.60
N ALA A 303 27.51 27.45 17.88
CA ALA A 303 26.39 28.38 17.97
C ALA A 303 26.78 29.66 18.72
N ALA A 304 26.68 30.82 18.06
CA ALA A 304 26.25 32.12 18.58
C ALA A 304 26.54 33.23 17.55
N ALA A 305 25.63 34.22 17.51
CA ALA A 305 25.75 35.56 16.91
C ALA A 305 25.20 35.77 15.47
N ALA A 306 23.88 35.92 15.43
CA ALA A 306 23.12 37.06 14.92
C ALA A 306 23.84 38.25 14.21
N ASP A 307 23.25 38.59 13.05
CA ASP A 307 22.74 39.92 12.64
C ASP A 307 23.59 40.91 11.79
N LYS A 308 22.85 41.54 10.86
CA LYS A 308 23.05 42.82 10.10
C LYS A 308 23.73 42.82 8.71
N ARG A 309 22.89 43.10 7.68
CA ARG A 309 22.86 44.25 6.72
C ARG A 309 24.23 44.83 6.27
N GLU A 310 24.49 45.27 5.03
CA GLU A 310 23.66 46.03 4.08
C GLU A 310 24.40 46.21 2.71
N THR A 311 23.63 46.31 1.61
CA THR A 311 23.82 47.11 0.37
C THR A 311 25.20 47.37 -0.27
N GLY A 312 25.30 47.04 -1.57
CA GLY A 312 26.22 47.65 -2.53
C GLY A 312 25.90 47.23 -3.97
N ALA A 313 25.45 48.17 -4.80
CA ALA A 313 25.12 47.94 -6.21
C ALA A 313 26.38 47.73 -7.07
N ALA A 314 26.40 46.66 -7.87
CA ALA A 314 27.29 46.48 -9.01
C ALA A 314 26.66 45.52 -10.04
N GLN A 315 26.97 45.77 -11.32
CA GLN A 315 26.41 45.26 -12.58
C GLN A 315 26.29 43.72 -12.73
N PRO A 316 25.49 43.21 -13.69
CA PRO A 316 25.16 41.79 -13.78
C PRO A 316 26.33 41.02 -14.38
N ALA A 317 27.22 40.53 -13.53
CA ALA A 317 28.10 39.44 -13.88
C ALA A 317 27.28 38.14 -13.85
N SER A 318 27.35 37.41 -14.97
CA SER A 318 26.78 36.10 -15.25
C SER A 318 27.20 35.03 -14.22
N GLY A 319 26.61 35.08 -13.04
CA GLY A 319 26.59 33.97 -12.09
C GLY A 319 25.51 32.99 -12.51
N ARG A 320 25.91 31.78 -12.92
CA ARG A 320 24.98 30.66 -13.07
C ARG A 320 24.33 30.42 -11.70
N SER A 321 23.11 30.91 -11.53
CA SER A 321 22.24 30.47 -10.45
C SER A 321 21.69 29.09 -10.85
N PRO A 322 21.98 28.02 -10.08
CA PRO A 322 21.36 26.70 -10.28
C PRO A 322 19.83 26.73 -10.13
N ASP A 323 19.27 27.87 -9.71
CA ASP A 323 17.87 28.12 -9.44
C ASP A 323 17.12 28.76 -10.62
N SER A 324 17.53 28.52 -11.88
CA SER A 324 16.78 29.01 -13.05
C SER A 324 16.70 28.00 -14.20
N ILE A 325 15.55 27.95 -14.87
CA ILE A 325 15.33 27.24 -16.13
C ILE A 325 15.90 28.11 -17.24
N GLN A 326 16.92 27.63 -17.95
CA GLN A 326 17.55 28.37 -19.04
C GLN A 326 17.17 27.74 -20.37
N ILE A 327 16.68 28.56 -21.30
CA ILE A 327 16.35 28.18 -22.67
C ILE A 327 17.28 28.95 -23.60
N VAL A 328 18.06 28.24 -24.40
CA VAL A 328 19.06 28.81 -25.30
C VAL A 328 18.59 28.70 -26.75
N ASN A 329 18.56 29.84 -27.43
CA ASN A 329 18.20 29.99 -28.84
C ASN A 329 16.91 29.24 -29.25
N ALA A 330 15.79 29.57 -28.61
CA ALA A 330 14.50 28.99 -28.97
C ALA A 330 13.97 29.49 -30.32
N ARG A 331 13.65 28.55 -31.20
CA ARG A 331 13.20 28.78 -32.59
C ARG A 331 11.87 28.11 -32.93
N GLU A 332 11.29 27.36 -32.00
CA GLU A 332 9.99 26.71 -32.20
C GLU A 332 8.94 27.70 -32.74
N HIS A 333 8.20 27.28 -33.77
CA HIS A 333 7.25 28.09 -34.52
C HIS A 333 7.78 29.45 -35.01
N ASN A 334 7.40 30.55 -34.36
CA ASN A 334 7.73 31.91 -34.77
C ASN A 334 8.76 32.61 -33.87
N LEU A 335 9.36 31.87 -32.94
CA LEU A 335 10.39 32.39 -32.03
C LEU A 335 11.69 32.68 -32.81
N GLN A 336 12.29 33.84 -32.51
CA GLN A 336 13.44 34.37 -33.27
C GLN A 336 14.76 34.08 -32.54
N SER A 337 15.06 32.80 -32.28
CA SER A 337 16.28 32.37 -31.56
C SER A 337 16.43 33.05 -30.19
N ILE A 338 15.36 33.09 -29.40
CA ILE A 338 15.36 33.83 -28.14
C ILE A 338 16.08 33.06 -27.02
N ASN A 339 16.77 33.79 -26.14
CA ASN A 339 17.37 33.24 -24.92
C ASN A 339 16.54 33.70 -23.72
N VAL A 340 16.09 32.76 -22.88
CA VAL A 340 15.21 33.04 -21.75
C VAL A 340 15.70 32.33 -20.50
N ALA A 341 15.78 33.06 -19.38
CA ALA A 341 16.04 32.49 -18.07
C ALA A 341 14.81 32.71 -17.18
N ILE A 342 14.22 31.62 -16.69
CA ILE A 342 13.03 31.62 -15.82
C ILE A 342 13.48 31.20 -14.41
N PRO A 343 13.36 32.07 -13.39
CA PRO A 343 13.73 31.70 -12.03
C PRO A 343 12.81 30.59 -11.50
N ARG A 344 13.42 29.55 -10.90
CA ARG A 344 12.71 28.46 -10.23
C ARG A 344 12.10 28.95 -8.92
N ASP A 345 11.08 28.22 -8.45
CA ASP A 345 10.39 28.48 -7.19
C ASP A 345 9.76 29.88 -7.08
N THR A 346 9.47 30.50 -8.23
CA THR A 346 8.81 31.80 -8.32
C THR A 346 7.54 31.72 -9.17
N PHE A 347 6.60 32.62 -8.87
CA PHE A 347 5.42 32.82 -9.71
C PHE A 347 5.78 33.65 -10.95
N THR A 348 6.09 32.97 -12.05
CA THR A 348 6.49 33.61 -13.33
C THR A 348 5.30 33.70 -14.30
N VAL A 349 5.10 34.87 -14.89
CA VAL A 349 4.02 35.12 -15.87
C VAL A 349 4.63 35.48 -17.24
N ILE A 350 4.25 34.74 -18.29
CA ILE A 350 4.59 35.05 -19.69
C ILE A 350 3.45 35.90 -20.28
N THR A 351 3.75 37.12 -20.73
CA THR A 351 2.75 38.06 -21.28
C THR A 351 3.17 38.63 -22.64
N GLY A 352 2.22 39.19 -23.39
CA GLY A 352 2.42 39.68 -24.76
C GLY A 352 1.18 39.57 -25.66
N VAL A 353 1.20 40.29 -26.79
CA VAL A 353 0.09 40.32 -27.77
C VAL A 353 -0.22 38.94 -28.36
N SER A 354 -1.45 38.67 -28.79
CA SER A 354 -1.81 37.38 -29.39
C SER A 354 -0.87 37.03 -30.56
N GLY A 355 -0.48 35.75 -30.67
CA GLY A 355 0.48 35.30 -31.69
C GLY A 355 1.96 35.60 -31.40
N SER A 356 2.31 36.28 -30.30
CA SER A 356 3.71 36.62 -29.96
C SER A 356 4.60 35.44 -29.52
N GLY A 357 4.16 34.18 -29.67
CA GLY A 357 4.93 33.00 -29.25
C GLY A 357 4.81 32.60 -27.77
N LYS A 358 3.88 33.18 -26.99
CA LYS A 358 3.69 32.85 -25.55
C LYS A 358 3.38 31.37 -25.33
N SER A 359 2.38 30.86 -26.07
CA SER A 359 1.96 29.46 -25.96
C SER A 359 3.06 28.53 -26.45
N THR A 360 3.82 28.95 -27.45
CA THR A 360 4.99 28.20 -27.93
C THR A 360 6.08 28.09 -26.88
N LEU A 361 6.42 29.19 -26.21
CA LEU A 361 7.39 29.15 -25.13
C LEU A 361 6.90 28.30 -23.94
N ALA A 362 5.62 28.39 -23.58
CA ALA A 362 5.06 27.72 -22.41
C ALA A 362 4.71 26.23 -22.61
N PHE A 363 4.02 25.89 -23.69
CA PHE A 363 3.51 24.55 -23.95
C PHE A 363 4.44 23.78 -24.90
N ASP A 364 4.78 24.37 -26.05
CA ASP A 364 5.52 23.65 -27.08
C ASP A 364 6.99 23.43 -26.72
N ILE A 365 7.59 24.33 -25.93
CA ILE A 365 8.97 24.22 -25.43
C ILE A 365 9.00 23.71 -23.98
N LEU A 366 8.54 24.50 -23.01
CA LEU A 366 8.71 24.18 -21.59
C LEU A 366 7.98 22.88 -21.20
N PHE A 367 6.68 22.79 -21.47
CA PHE A 367 5.93 21.59 -21.11
C PHE A 367 6.39 20.34 -21.88
N ASN A 368 6.57 20.44 -23.20
CA ASN A 368 7.02 19.29 -23.99
C ASN A 368 8.42 18.80 -23.58
N GLU A 369 9.39 19.70 -23.36
CA GLU A 369 10.73 19.30 -22.94
C GLU A 369 10.74 18.74 -21.52
N GLY A 370 10.01 19.34 -20.58
CA GLY A 370 9.93 18.84 -19.21
C GLY A 370 9.19 17.51 -19.12
N GLN A 371 8.15 17.31 -19.94
CA GLN A 371 7.47 16.02 -20.06
C GLN A 371 8.38 14.98 -20.74
N ARG A 372 9.08 15.34 -21.82
CA ARG A 372 10.01 14.45 -22.53
C ARG A 372 11.11 13.94 -21.60
N ARG A 373 11.81 14.83 -20.89
CA ARG A 373 12.86 14.43 -19.92
C ARG A 373 12.34 13.56 -18.79
N TYR A 374 11.12 13.83 -18.32
CA TYR A 374 10.49 12.98 -17.32
C TYR A 374 10.18 11.58 -17.89
N LEU A 375 9.63 11.49 -19.11
CA LEU A 375 9.36 10.22 -19.76
C LEU A 375 10.65 9.44 -20.09
N GLU A 376 11.75 10.13 -20.42
CA GLU A 376 13.06 9.53 -20.61
C GLU A 376 13.62 8.90 -19.33
N SER A 377 13.23 9.41 -18.15
CA SER A 377 13.58 8.81 -16.85
C SER A 377 12.74 7.58 -16.47
N LEU A 378 11.69 7.25 -17.23
CA LEU A 378 10.91 6.04 -17.01
C LEU A 378 11.63 4.82 -17.57
N ASN A 379 11.24 3.62 -17.14
CA ASN A 379 11.82 2.38 -17.68
C ASN A 379 11.52 2.18 -19.19
N ALA A 380 12.33 1.37 -19.86
CA ALA A 380 12.22 1.14 -21.31
C ALA A 380 10.82 0.67 -21.77
N TYR A 381 10.14 -0.15 -20.96
CA TYR A 381 8.78 -0.62 -21.25
C TYR A 381 7.76 0.53 -21.22
N ALA A 382 7.79 1.40 -20.20
CA ALA A 382 6.89 2.55 -20.11
C ALA A 382 7.12 3.54 -21.25
N ARG A 383 8.39 3.73 -21.68
CA ARG A 383 8.73 4.54 -22.87
C ARG A 383 8.12 3.99 -24.17
N SER A 384 7.87 2.67 -24.27
CA SER A 384 7.25 2.08 -25.47
C SER A 384 5.74 2.36 -25.58
N ILE A 385 5.06 2.62 -24.46
CA ILE A 385 3.60 2.86 -24.42
C ILE A 385 3.29 4.34 -24.59
N VAL A 386 4.16 5.21 -24.06
CA VAL A 386 3.95 6.66 -24.09
C VAL A 386 4.78 7.27 -25.21
N GLN A 387 4.12 7.81 -26.24
CA GLN A 387 4.80 8.59 -27.27
C GLN A 387 5.28 9.91 -26.65
N PRO A 388 6.60 10.17 -26.57
CA PRO A 388 7.09 11.46 -26.11
C PRO A 388 6.62 12.55 -27.07
N ALA A 389 6.41 13.77 -26.55
CA ALA A 389 6.26 14.93 -27.41
C ALA A 389 7.53 15.10 -28.26
N GLY A 390 7.38 15.66 -29.47
CA GLY A 390 8.51 15.99 -30.34
C GLY A 390 9.50 16.90 -29.62
N ARG A 391 10.80 16.73 -29.89
CA ARG A 391 11.83 17.59 -29.32
C ARG A 391 11.64 19.01 -29.86
N PRO A 392 11.52 20.04 -28.99
CA PRO A 392 11.37 21.41 -29.46
C PRO A 392 12.65 21.92 -30.13
N ASP A 393 12.51 22.83 -31.09
CA ASP A 393 13.61 23.48 -31.80
C ASP A 393 14.25 24.56 -30.92
N VAL A 394 15.25 24.11 -30.16
CA VAL A 394 16.09 24.90 -29.24
C VAL A 394 17.51 24.33 -29.26
N ASP A 395 18.53 25.14 -28.94
CA ASP A 395 19.91 24.63 -28.86
C ASP A 395 20.13 23.85 -27.55
N ALA A 396 19.65 24.39 -26.43
CA ALA A 396 19.76 23.74 -25.14
C ALA A 396 18.71 24.26 -24.16
N ILE A 397 18.31 23.38 -23.23
CA ILE A 397 17.51 23.73 -22.06
C ILE A 397 18.18 23.17 -20.82
N TYR A 398 18.32 23.97 -19.77
CA TYR A 398 18.93 23.58 -18.51
C TYR A 398 17.98 23.82 -17.34
N GLY A 399 18.11 23.02 -16.28
CA GLY A 399 17.39 23.24 -15.02
C GLY A 399 15.87 23.01 -15.09
N ILE A 400 15.35 22.37 -16.14
CA ILE A 400 13.91 22.11 -16.30
C ILE A 400 13.46 20.91 -15.43
N PRO A 401 12.52 21.10 -14.48
CA PRO A 401 11.95 20.00 -13.71
C PRO A 401 10.88 19.25 -14.52
N PRO A 402 10.34 18.12 -14.01
CA PRO A 402 9.10 17.54 -14.55
C PRO A 402 7.98 18.58 -14.58
N THR A 403 7.37 18.76 -15.75
CA THR A 403 6.37 19.81 -16.00
C THR A 403 4.96 19.24 -16.16
N VAL A 404 3.97 19.93 -15.60
CA VAL A 404 2.55 19.64 -15.81
C VAL A 404 1.89 20.87 -16.42
N ALA A 405 1.23 20.69 -17.57
CA ALA A 405 0.42 21.73 -18.19
C ALA A 405 -1.06 21.56 -17.83
N ILE A 406 -1.69 22.66 -17.42
CA ILE A 406 -3.14 22.73 -17.19
C ILE A 406 -3.73 23.62 -18.29
N GLU A 407 -4.22 22.99 -19.35
CA GLU A 407 -4.87 23.67 -20.47
C GLU A 407 -6.38 23.77 -20.28
N GLN A 408 -6.99 24.79 -20.86
CA GLN A 408 -8.46 24.90 -20.96
C GLN A 408 -9.02 24.02 -22.08
N ARG A 409 -8.66 22.73 -22.12
CA ARG A 409 -9.31 21.76 -23.02
C ARG A 409 -10.60 21.27 -22.37
N THR A 410 -11.71 21.36 -23.11
CA THR A 410 -13.00 20.81 -22.65
C THR A 410 -12.95 19.29 -22.72
N SER A 411 -12.54 18.68 -21.62
CA SER A 411 -12.62 17.24 -21.43
C SER A 411 -14.10 16.85 -21.39
N ARG A 412 -14.65 16.36 -22.51
CA ARG A 412 -16.01 15.80 -22.53
C ARG A 412 -15.99 14.44 -21.82
N GLY A 413 -16.17 14.46 -20.50
CA GLY A 413 -16.41 13.25 -19.73
C GLY A 413 -17.70 12.55 -20.20
N GLY A 414 -17.71 11.22 -20.15
CA GLY A 414 -18.94 10.46 -20.40
C GLY A 414 -20.03 10.75 -19.36
N ARG A 415 -21.27 10.31 -19.58
CA ARG A 415 -22.42 10.57 -18.68
C ARG A 415 -22.26 10.04 -17.24
N LYS A 416 -21.29 9.17 -17.00
CA LYS A 416 -20.93 8.66 -15.67
C LYS A 416 -19.74 9.38 -15.04
N SER A 417 -19.06 10.25 -15.79
CA SER A 417 -17.96 11.05 -15.28
C SER A 417 -18.53 12.22 -14.47
N THR A 418 -18.28 12.19 -13.17
CA THR A 418 -18.68 13.24 -12.23
C THR A 418 -17.44 13.96 -11.71
N VAL A 419 -17.63 15.09 -11.02
CA VAL A 419 -16.55 15.78 -10.29
C VAL A 419 -15.85 14.82 -9.33
N ALA A 420 -16.60 13.98 -8.63
CA ALA A 420 -16.04 13.04 -7.66
C ALA A 420 -15.22 11.91 -8.31
N THR A 421 -15.55 11.48 -9.53
CA THR A 421 -14.70 10.51 -10.26
C THR A 421 -13.49 11.17 -10.89
N LEU A 422 -13.61 12.40 -11.39
CA LEU A 422 -12.49 13.13 -11.99
C LEU A 422 -11.43 13.53 -10.95
N THR A 423 -11.87 13.87 -9.74
CA THR A 423 -11.00 14.17 -8.59
C THR A 423 -10.59 12.93 -7.81
N GLU A 424 -11.01 11.73 -8.24
CA GLU A 424 -10.81 10.44 -7.56
C GLU A 424 -11.39 10.33 -6.13
N ILE A 425 -11.96 11.40 -5.58
CA ILE A 425 -12.60 11.46 -4.25
C ILE A 425 -13.65 10.37 -4.10
N TYR A 426 -14.38 10.04 -5.18
CA TYR A 426 -15.38 9.00 -5.17
C TYR A 426 -14.84 7.65 -4.71
N HIS A 427 -13.59 7.31 -5.07
CA HIS A 427 -12.98 6.05 -4.65
C HIS A 427 -12.82 5.96 -3.13
N PHE A 428 -12.42 7.06 -2.49
CA PHE A 428 -12.32 7.20 -1.04
C PHE A 428 -13.68 7.22 -0.36
N LEU A 429 -14.68 7.89 -0.95
CA LEU A 429 -16.05 7.86 -0.43
C LEU A 429 -16.59 6.44 -0.35
N ARG A 430 -16.38 5.61 -1.38
CA ARG A 430 -16.82 4.19 -1.32
C ARG A 430 -16.18 3.46 -0.15
N LEU A 431 -14.88 3.63 0.08
CA LEU A 431 -14.18 3.02 1.23
C LEU A 431 -14.75 3.52 2.56
N LEU A 432 -15.00 4.83 2.66
CA LEU A 432 -15.58 5.45 3.84
C LEU A 432 -16.94 4.83 4.18
N TYR A 433 -17.83 4.69 3.19
CA TYR A 433 -19.15 4.08 3.38
C TYR A 433 -19.09 2.58 3.70
N VAL A 434 -18.14 1.84 3.13
CA VAL A 434 -17.93 0.42 3.45
C VAL A 434 -17.46 0.24 4.89
N LYS A 435 -16.49 1.06 5.33
CA LYS A 435 -15.82 0.88 6.62
C LYS A 435 -16.58 1.52 7.79
N LEU A 436 -17.19 2.68 7.59
CA LEU A 436 -17.84 3.45 8.66
C LEU A 436 -19.37 3.51 8.51
N GLY A 437 -19.91 3.18 7.34
CA GLY A 437 -21.34 3.29 7.08
C GLY A 437 -22.16 2.22 7.83
N ILE A 438 -23.18 2.68 8.55
CA ILE A 438 -24.20 1.79 9.11
C ILE A 438 -25.22 1.49 8.00
N GLN A 439 -25.23 0.24 7.55
CA GLN A 439 -26.22 -0.23 6.58
C GLN A 439 -27.61 -0.25 7.22
N HIS A 440 -28.60 0.30 6.53
CA HIS A 440 -30.00 0.26 6.97
C HIS A 440 -30.83 -0.54 5.97
N CYS A 441 -31.82 -1.29 6.47
CA CYS A 441 -32.74 -2.01 5.59
C CYS A 441 -33.56 -1.01 4.75
N PRO A 442 -33.60 -1.13 3.40
CA PRO A 442 -34.35 -0.19 2.56
C PRO A 442 -35.85 -0.13 2.89
N ASN A 443 -36.44 -1.27 3.26
CA ASN A 443 -37.85 -1.40 3.61
C ASN A 443 -38.15 -0.96 5.06
N CYS A 444 -37.46 -1.56 6.05
CA CYS A 444 -37.75 -1.35 7.47
C CYS A 444 -37.01 -0.16 8.11
N LYS A 445 -36.00 0.43 7.46
CA LYS A 445 -35.16 1.53 7.95
C LYS A 445 -34.42 1.29 9.27
N VAL A 446 -34.36 0.05 9.75
CA VAL A 446 -33.57 -0.35 10.93
C VAL A 446 -32.12 -0.69 10.55
N PRO A 447 -31.16 -0.49 11.47
CA PRO A 447 -29.76 -0.82 11.23
C PRO A 447 -29.57 -2.34 11.04
N VAL A 448 -28.70 -2.69 10.10
CA VAL A 448 -28.31 -4.06 9.75
C VAL A 448 -26.86 -4.26 10.19
N THR A 449 -26.67 -4.88 11.33
CA THR A 449 -25.34 -5.20 11.88
C THR A 449 -25.17 -6.72 11.99
N PRO A 450 -24.00 -7.26 11.63
CA PRO A 450 -23.68 -8.65 11.94
C PRO A 450 -23.44 -8.76 13.45
N GLN A 451 -23.97 -9.80 14.07
CA GLN A 451 -23.71 -10.10 15.48
C GLN A 451 -22.92 -11.41 15.59
N SER A 452 -21.87 -11.44 16.41
CA SER A 452 -21.19 -12.70 16.70
C SER A 452 -22.14 -13.63 17.46
N PHE A 453 -21.92 -14.94 17.31
CA PHE A 453 -22.68 -15.97 18.04
C PHE A 453 -22.72 -15.67 19.54
N ASP A 454 -21.58 -15.32 20.14
CA ASP A 454 -21.48 -15.00 21.57
C ASP A 454 -22.29 -13.77 21.96
N THR A 455 -22.31 -12.72 21.12
CA THR A 455 -23.12 -11.51 21.36
C THR A 455 -24.61 -11.83 21.30
N ILE A 456 -25.05 -12.65 20.34
CA ILE A 456 -26.45 -13.09 20.23
C ILE A 456 -26.86 -13.83 21.51
N VAL A 457 -26.05 -14.81 21.95
CA VAL A 457 -26.32 -15.58 23.18
C VAL A 457 -26.39 -14.66 24.39
N ALA A 458 -25.40 -13.77 24.57
CA ALA A 458 -25.37 -12.83 25.70
C ALA A 458 -26.56 -11.87 25.71
N GLN A 459 -26.99 -11.40 24.54
CA GLN A 459 -28.15 -10.52 24.39
C GLN A 459 -29.45 -11.23 24.76
N VAL A 460 -29.67 -12.46 24.27
CA VAL A 460 -30.84 -13.28 24.63
C VAL A 460 -30.84 -13.60 26.13
N MET A 461 -29.67 -13.93 26.70
CA MET A 461 -29.51 -14.16 28.14
C MET A 461 -29.88 -12.94 28.99
N ARG A 462 -29.57 -11.73 28.51
CA ARG A 462 -29.86 -10.47 29.21
C ARG A 462 -31.32 -10.05 29.07
N GLU A 463 -31.86 -10.07 27.85
CA GLU A 463 -33.18 -9.50 27.55
C GLU A 463 -34.33 -10.44 27.91
N SER A 464 -34.12 -11.74 27.81
CA SER A 464 -35.15 -12.74 28.07
C SER A 464 -34.94 -13.47 29.41
N LYS A 465 -34.13 -12.92 30.33
CA LYS A 465 -33.80 -13.55 31.62
C LYS A 465 -35.07 -13.92 32.39
N GLY A 466 -35.17 -15.19 32.78
CA GLY A 466 -36.32 -15.73 33.51
C GLY A 466 -37.58 -15.96 32.66
N GLN A 467 -37.59 -15.52 31.40
CA GLN A 467 -38.68 -15.79 30.47
C GLN A 467 -38.50 -17.16 29.81
N HIS A 468 -39.62 -17.76 29.46
CA HIS A 468 -39.64 -18.94 28.61
C HIS A 468 -39.75 -18.47 27.15
N ILE A 469 -38.79 -18.89 26.32
CA ILE A 469 -38.68 -18.48 24.92
C ILE A 469 -38.77 -19.67 23.97
N GLY A 470 -39.20 -19.41 22.74
CA GLY A 470 -39.02 -20.31 21.61
C GLY A 470 -37.86 -19.85 20.73
N VAL A 471 -36.99 -20.77 20.33
CA VAL A 471 -35.90 -20.55 19.37
C VAL A 471 -36.32 -21.15 18.04
N LEU A 472 -36.45 -20.32 17.01
CA LEU A 472 -36.89 -20.74 15.68
C LEU A 472 -35.83 -20.40 14.61
N ALA A 473 -35.75 -21.25 13.59
CA ALA A 473 -34.97 -21.02 12.39
C ALA A 473 -35.90 -20.56 11.26
N PRO A 474 -35.78 -19.31 10.75
CA PRO A 474 -36.56 -18.86 9.61
C PRO A 474 -36.10 -19.57 8.33
N MET A 475 -36.90 -20.51 7.85
CA MET A 475 -36.60 -21.30 6.63
C MET A 475 -37.05 -20.56 5.37
N VAL A 476 -38.15 -19.81 5.47
CA VAL A 476 -38.74 -19.00 4.40
C VAL A 476 -39.24 -17.70 5.00
N VAL A 477 -38.96 -16.55 4.37
CA VAL A 477 -39.40 -15.25 4.86
C VAL A 477 -39.98 -14.44 3.70
N ASN A 478 -41.26 -14.07 3.80
CA ASN A 478 -42.01 -13.29 2.80
C ASN A 478 -41.80 -13.75 1.35
N ARG A 479 -41.98 -15.05 1.09
CA ARG A 479 -41.86 -15.62 -0.27
C ARG A 479 -43.09 -16.40 -0.68
N LYS A 480 -43.49 -16.23 -1.93
CA LYS A 480 -44.56 -17.00 -2.60
C LYS A 480 -44.03 -18.38 -2.99
N GLY A 481 -44.85 -19.42 -2.82
CA GLY A 481 -44.44 -20.76 -3.21
C GLY A 481 -45.30 -21.87 -2.62
N VAL A 482 -45.01 -23.10 -3.05
CA VAL A 482 -45.57 -24.32 -2.47
C VAL A 482 -44.50 -24.95 -1.59
N TYR A 483 -44.79 -25.14 -0.31
CA TYR A 483 -43.80 -25.58 0.69
C TYR A 483 -44.10 -26.96 1.28
N THR A 484 -44.82 -27.81 0.55
CA THR A 484 -45.14 -29.17 0.98
C THR A 484 -43.90 -30.04 1.16
N ASP A 485 -42.87 -29.84 0.34
CA ASP A 485 -41.62 -30.62 0.45
C ASP A 485 -40.77 -30.16 1.63
N LEU A 486 -40.82 -28.88 1.99
CA LEU A 486 -40.23 -28.36 3.23
C LEU A 486 -40.90 -29.00 4.46
N ALA A 487 -42.23 -29.14 4.46
CA ALA A 487 -42.95 -29.80 5.55
C ALA A 487 -42.60 -31.30 5.65
N LYS A 488 -42.48 -32.01 4.53
CA LYS A 488 -42.02 -33.42 4.51
C LYS A 488 -40.59 -33.54 5.04
N TRP A 489 -39.69 -32.64 4.63
CA TRP A 489 -38.32 -32.59 5.10
C TRP A 489 -38.25 -32.40 6.62
N ALA A 490 -39.08 -31.51 7.16
CA ALA A 490 -39.16 -31.26 8.61
C ALA A 490 -39.72 -32.49 9.36
N ALA A 491 -40.77 -33.13 8.83
CA ALA A 491 -41.33 -34.37 9.40
C ALA A 491 -40.29 -35.50 9.45
N ALA A 492 -39.51 -35.69 8.37
CA ALA A 492 -38.49 -36.72 8.29
C ALA A 492 -37.36 -36.55 9.33
N ARG A 493 -37.18 -35.33 9.84
CA ARG A 493 -36.20 -34.99 10.89
C ARG A 493 -36.80 -34.93 12.30
N GLY A 494 -38.04 -35.38 12.46
CA GLY A 494 -38.71 -35.47 13.76
C GLY A 494 -39.36 -34.16 14.22
N HIS A 495 -39.44 -33.13 13.38
CA HIS A 495 -40.18 -31.91 13.73
C HIS A 495 -41.68 -32.13 13.54
N SER A 496 -42.45 -32.01 14.61
CA SER A 496 -43.91 -32.21 14.58
C SER A 496 -44.67 -31.05 13.93
N HIS A 497 -44.15 -29.82 14.01
CA HIS A 497 -44.80 -28.60 13.55
C HIS A 497 -43.83 -27.64 12.86
N LEU A 498 -44.38 -26.82 11.96
CA LEU A 498 -43.75 -25.62 11.40
C LEU A 498 -44.59 -24.40 11.77
N ARG A 499 -43.98 -23.26 12.08
CA ARG A 499 -44.70 -22.00 12.26
C ARG A 499 -44.84 -21.30 10.92
N VAL A 500 -46.06 -21.20 10.41
CA VAL A 500 -46.39 -20.59 9.12
C VAL A 500 -47.29 -19.38 9.36
N ASP A 501 -46.83 -18.20 8.95
CA ASP A 501 -47.53 -16.92 9.13
C ASP A 501 -48.03 -16.70 10.56
N GLY A 502 -47.17 -17.05 11.52
CA GLY A 502 -47.45 -16.94 12.95
C GLY A 502 -48.17 -18.14 13.58
N ARG A 503 -48.69 -19.09 12.80
CA ARG A 503 -49.46 -20.26 13.28
C ARG A 503 -48.65 -21.56 13.19
N PHE A 504 -48.63 -22.38 14.23
CA PHE A 504 -48.04 -23.72 14.17
C PHE A 504 -48.94 -24.69 13.40
N LEU A 505 -48.43 -25.22 12.29
CA LEU A 505 -49.10 -26.20 11.45
C LEU A 505 -48.37 -27.55 11.54
N PRO A 506 -49.10 -28.68 11.60
CA PRO A 506 -48.50 -30.01 11.71
C PRO A 506 -47.76 -30.39 10.42
N THR A 507 -46.60 -31.04 10.55
CA THR A 507 -45.80 -31.47 9.38
C THR A 507 -46.35 -32.73 8.72
N ALA A 508 -46.95 -33.66 9.48
CA ALA A 508 -47.47 -34.93 8.98
C ALA A 508 -48.75 -34.79 8.12
N LYS A 509 -49.61 -33.82 8.44
CA LYS A 509 -50.82 -33.46 7.66
C LYS A 509 -50.78 -31.98 7.31
N PHE A 510 -49.71 -31.57 6.64
CA PHE A 510 -49.48 -30.16 6.34
C PHE A 510 -50.57 -29.61 5.41
N PRO A 511 -51.29 -28.54 5.80
CA PRO A 511 -52.40 -28.00 5.01
C PRO A 511 -51.88 -27.32 3.74
N ARG A 512 -52.72 -27.25 2.71
CA ARG A 512 -52.40 -26.49 1.49
C ARG A 512 -52.49 -24.99 1.78
N ILE A 513 -51.34 -24.34 1.76
CA ILE A 513 -51.20 -22.88 1.83
C ILE A 513 -51.27 -22.26 0.42
N GLU A 514 -51.65 -20.97 0.35
CA GLU A 514 -51.93 -20.28 -0.90
C GLU A 514 -50.67 -19.91 -1.69
N ARG A 515 -50.35 -20.67 -2.75
CA ARG A 515 -49.10 -20.49 -3.53
C ARG A 515 -48.79 -19.08 -4.05
N PHE A 516 -49.81 -18.23 -4.21
CA PHE A 516 -49.68 -16.88 -4.76
C PHE A 516 -49.56 -15.78 -3.70
N LYS A 517 -49.69 -16.13 -2.42
CA LYS A 517 -49.45 -15.24 -1.28
C LYS A 517 -48.05 -15.45 -0.74
N GLU A 518 -47.48 -14.39 -0.17
CA GLU A 518 -46.20 -14.47 0.52
C GLU A 518 -46.40 -15.15 1.86
N HIS A 519 -45.51 -16.10 2.17
CA HIS A 519 -45.54 -16.85 3.41
C HIS A 519 -44.20 -16.71 4.14
N THR A 520 -44.26 -16.71 5.47
CA THR A 520 -43.10 -16.85 6.35
C THR A 520 -43.21 -18.17 7.10
N ILE A 521 -42.20 -19.03 6.94
CA ILE A 521 -42.14 -20.37 7.52
C ILE A 521 -40.91 -20.48 8.40
N GLU A 522 -41.13 -20.74 9.68
CA GLU A 522 -40.10 -20.86 10.70
C GLU A 522 -40.13 -22.28 11.29
N LEU A 523 -38.96 -22.90 11.38
CA LEU A 523 -38.77 -24.21 12.00
C LEU A 523 -38.55 -24.03 13.51
N PRO A 524 -39.40 -24.60 14.37
CA PRO A 524 -39.18 -24.57 15.82
C PRO A 524 -38.03 -25.51 16.18
N VAL A 525 -36.96 -24.97 16.77
CA VAL A 525 -35.73 -25.71 17.09
C VAL A 525 -35.73 -26.16 18.56
N ALA A 526 -36.11 -25.27 19.47
CA ALA A 526 -36.20 -25.58 20.90
C ALA A 526 -37.10 -24.58 21.64
N ASP A 527 -37.63 -24.99 22.80
CA ASP A 527 -38.15 -24.10 23.83
C ASP A 527 -37.38 -24.27 25.15
N LEU A 528 -37.10 -23.16 25.83
CA LEU A 528 -36.42 -23.17 27.12
C LEU A 528 -36.64 -21.90 27.94
N VAL A 529 -36.57 -22.05 29.26
CA VAL A 529 -36.49 -20.92 30.19
C VAL A 529 -35.05 -20.42 30.24
N VAL A 530 -34.86 -19.13 29.98
CA VAL A 530 -33.54 -18.49 29.96
C VAL A 530 -33.05 -18.30 31.39
N ARG A 531 -32.08 -19.11 31.80
CA ARG A 531 -31.40 -19.02 33.10
C ARG A 531 -29.90 -19.33 32.96
N PRO A 532 -29.02 -18.77 33.82
CA PRO A 532 -27.58 -19.03 33.79
C PRO A 532 -27.23 -20.52 33.77
N GLU A 533 -27.95 -21.35 34.52
CA GLU A 533 -27.67 -22.79 34.63
C GLU A 533 -28.02 -23.58 33.36
N ARG A 534 -28.73 -22.96 32.40
CA ARG A 534 -29.16 -23.57 31.13
C ARG A 534 -28.52 -22.90 29.91
N GLU A 535 -27.45 -22.12 30.10
CA GLU A 535 -26.80 -21.40 29.00
C GLU A 535 -26.29 -22.35 27.90
N GLU A 536 -25.68 -23.49 28.24
CA GLU A 536 -25.21 -24.45 27.23
C GLU A 536 -26.33 -24.94 26.31
N ARG A 537 -27.52 -25.17 26.88
CA ARG A 537 -28.70 -25.58 26.10
C ARG A 537 -29.20 -24.47 25.19
N LEU A 538 -29.15 -23.21 25.65
CA LEU A 538 -29.45 -22.04 24.81
C LEU A 538 -28.44 -21.92 23.66
N ARG A 539 -27.14 -22.08 23.94
CA ARG A 539 -26.07 -22.04 22.93
C ARG A 539 -26.28 -23.10 21.86
N SER A 540 -26.60 -24.34 22.26
CA SER A 540 -26.89 -25.43 21.31
C SER A 540 -28.13 -25.12 20.46
N ALA A 541 -29.20 -24.58 21.06
CA ALA A 541 -30.41 -24.22 20.35
C ALA A 541 -30.18 -23.09 19.33
N ILE A 542 -29.49 -22.02 19.73
CA ILE A 542 -29.16 -20.89 18.85
C ILE A 542 -28.25 -21.36 17.71
N ARG A 543 -27.25 -22.22 17.99
CA ARG A 543 -26.36 -22.76 16.95
C ARG A 543 -27.14 -23.54 15.90
N SER A 544 -27.97 -24.49 16.33
CA SER A 544 -28.83 -25.27 15.42
C SER A 544 -29.79 -24.36 14.65
N ALA A 545 -30.36 -23.33 15.29
CA ALA A 545 -31.26 -22.42 14.60
C ALA A 545 -30.56 -21.55 13.56
N LEU A 546 -29.33 -21.09 13.84
CA LEU A 546 -28.52 -20.37 12.87
C LEU A 546 -28.09 -21.25 11.69
N GLU A 547 -27.79 -22.53 11.92
CA GLU A 547 -27.46 -23.48 10.85
C GLU A 547 -28.64 -23.70 9.90
N HIS A 548 -29.83 -23.99 10.44
CA HIS A 548 -31.04 -24.19 9.66
C HIS A 548 -31.57 -22.90 9.02
N GLY A 549 -31.49 -21.77 9.72
CA GLY A 549 -31.93 -20.45 9.27
C GLY A 549 -30.89 -19.69 8.44
N HIS A 550 -29.88 -20.39 7.93
CA HIS A 550 -28.81 -19.84 7.09
C HIS A 550 -28.09 -18.61 7.66
N GLY A 551 -27.93 -18.55 8.98
CA GLY A 551 -27.27 -17.48 9.73
C GLY A 551 -28.23 -16.53 10.45
N VAL A 552 -29.55 -16.75 10.36
CA VAL A 552 -30.59 -15.98 11.06
C VAL A 552 -31.28 -16.89 12.09
N VAL A 553 -31.63 -16.33 13.25
CA VAL A 553 -32.42 -16.99 14.29
C VAL A 553 -33.52 -16.05 14.78
N THR A 554 -34.73 -16.58 14.98
CA THR A 554 -35.86 -15.85 15.55
C THR A 554 -36.10 -16.31 16.97
N ILE A 555 -36.21 -15.38 17.91
CA ILE A 555 -36.64 -15.61 19.29
C ILE A 555 -38.07 -15.10 19.46
N VAL A 556 -38.93 -15.93 20.05
CA VAL A 556 -40.31 -15.57 20.40
C VAL A 556 -40.53 -15.66 21.91
N SER A 557 -41.23 -14.67 22.48
CA SER A 557 -41.50 -14.59 23.92
C SER A 557 -42.77 -13.79 24.22
N PRO A 558 -43.42 -14.00 25.39
CA PRO A 558 -43.24 -15.12 26.31
C PRO A 558 -43.97 -16.38 25.82
N LEU A 559 -43.32 -17.54 25.93
CA LEU A 559 -43.84 -18.84 25.54
C LEU A 559 -44.24 -19.62 26.80
N ALA A 560 -45.51 -19.96 27.06
CA ALA A 560 -45.87 -20.69 28.29
C ALA A 560 -45.21 -22.09 28.35
N ARG A 561 -45.33 -22.84 27.25
CA ARG A 561 -44.63 -24.09 26.86
C ARG A 561 -44.95 -24.35 25.39
N LEU A 562 -44.00 -24.81 24.57
CA LEU A 562 -44.25 -25.00 23.14
C LEU A 562 -45.35 -26.05 22.91
N GLU A 563 -45.29 -27.14 23.67
CA GLU A 563 -46.25 -28.23 23.59
C GLU A 563 -47.66 -27.83 24.08
N ASP A 564 -47.75 -27.02 25.15
CA ASP A 564 -49.03 -26.49 25.65
C ASP A 564 -49.63 -25.44 24.70
N ALA A 565 -48.79 -24.58 24.11
CA ALA A 565 -49.21 -23.60 23.12
C ALA A 565 -49.71 -24.28 21.82
N ILE A 566 -49.06 -25.37 21.40
CA ILE A 566 -49.50 -26.20 20.28
C ILE A 566 -50.83 -26.91 20.60
N ARG A 567 -51.00 -27.45 21.82
CA ARG A 567 -52.21 -28.22 22.21
C ARG A 567 -53.46 -27.36 22.41
N ASN A 568 -53.32 -26.20 23.06
CA ASN A 568 -54.49 -25.42 23.46
C ASN A 568 -55.05 -24.56 22.32
N GLY A 569 -54.32 -24.41 21.20
CA GLY A 569 -54.71 -23.49 20.12
C GLY A 569 -54.90 -22.06 20.63
N ASP A 570 -54.32 -21.73 21.78
CA ASP A 570 -54.52 -20.48 22.50
C ASP A 570 -53.42 -19.52 22.07
N TRP A 571 -53.68 -18.86 20.95
CA TRP A 571 -52.85 -17.84 20.36
C TRP A 571 -53.09 -16.54 21.12
N GLY A 572 -52.53 -16.44 22.33
CA GLY A 572 -52.46 -15.17 23.07
C GLY A 572 -51.95 -14.03 22.18
N PRO A 573 -52.21 -12.76 22.54
CA PRO A 573 -51.90 -11.61 21.69
C PRO A 573 -50.44 -11.66 21.23
N ALA A 574 -50.20 -11.21 19.98
CA ALA A 574 -48.93 -11.24 19.24
C ALA A 574 -47.69 -11.50 20.11
N LEU A 575 -47.18 -12.74 20.09
CA LEU A 575 -45.87 -13.07 20.69
C LEU A 575 -44.83 -12.05 20.22
N GLU A 576 -44.08 -11.47 21.15
CA GLU A 576 -43.00 -10.56 20.80
C GLU A 576 -41.92 -11.37 20.06
N GLN A 577 -41.57 -10.90 18.87
CA GLN A 577 -40.62 -11.56 17.98
C GLN A 577 -39.39 -10.69 17.78
N LYS A 578 -38.21 -11.25 18.00
CA LYS A 578 -36.92 -10.61 17.71
C LYS A 578 -36.06 -11.53 16.87
N SER A 579 -35.54 -11.02 15.75
CA SER A 579 -34.62 -11.77 14.90
C SER A 579 -33.18 -11.31 15.13
N PHE A 580 -32.28 -12.27 15.25
CA PHE A 580 -30.84 -12.07 15.34
C PHE A 580 -30.17 -12.71 14.15
N SER A 581 -29.01 -12.20 13.76
CA SER A 581 -28.31 -12.73 12.59
C SER A 581 -26.80 -12.65 12.74
N THR A 582 -26.16 -13.79 12.48
CA THR A 582 -24.70 -13.89 12.30
C THR A 582 -24.25 -13.35 10.95
N LYS A 583 -25.19 -13.22 10.01
CA LYS A 583 -25.01 -12.49 8.74
C LYS A 583 -25.64 -11.10 8.86
N ARG A 584 -25.33 -10.18 7.94
CA ARG A 584 -26.01 -8.86 7.91
C ARG A 584 -27.46 -9.02 7.44
N ALA A 585 -28.38 -9.36 8.33
CA ALA A 585 -29.82 -9.46 8.00
C ALA A 585 -30.65 -8.43 8.77
N CYS A 586 -31.73 -7.97 8.16
CA CYS A 586 -32.67 -7.07 8.81
C CYS A 586 -33.35 -7.78 9.99
N PRO A 587 -33.31 -7.23 11.22
CA PRO A 587 -33.94 -7.85 12.38
C PRO A 587 -35.47 -7.86 12.31
N SER A 588 -36.07 -6.98 11.48
CA SER A 588 -37.53 -6.85 11.35
C SER A 588 -38.12 -7.73 10.24
N CYS A 589 -37.52 -7.76 9.05
CA CYS A 589 -38.06 -8.50 7.90
C CYS A 589 -37.23 -9.71 7.46
N GLY A 590 -36.13 -10.02 8.15
CA GLY A 590 -35.28 -11.17 7.83
C GLY A 590 -34.50 -11.07 6.52
N THR A 591 -34.62 -9.98 5.75
CA THR A 591 -33.87 -9.79 4.51
C THR A 591 -32.37 -9.79 4.80
N SER A 592 -31.65 -10.77 4.24
CA SER A 592 -30.19 -10.81 4.29
C SER A 592 -29.59 -9.86 3.26
N PHE A 593 -28.52 -9.19 3.64
CA PHE A 593 -27.69 -8.33 2.81
C PHE A 593 -26.29 -8.93 2.67
N PRO A 594 -25.65 -8.76 1.49
CA PRO A 594 -24.25 -9.13 1.33
C PRO A 594 -23.36 -8.24 2.21
N GLU A 595 -22.13 -8.70 2.43
CA GLU A 595 -21.11 -7.88 3.07
C GLU A 595 -20.84 -6.61 2.23
N PRO A 596 -20.77 -5.42 2.86
CA PRO A 596 -20.42 -4.19 2.17
C PRO A 596 -19.05 -4.32 1.50
N ASP A 597 -19.04 -4.16 0.18
CA ASP A 597 -17.85 -4.19 -0.66
C ASP A 597 -17.78 -2.89 -1.46
N PRO A 598 -16.60 -2.26 -1.66
CA PRO A 598 -16.47 -1.01 -2.41
C PRO A 598 -17.10 -1.05 -3.81
N ARG A 599 -17.19 -2.23 -4.43
CA ARG A 599 -17.81 -2.46 -5.74
C ARG A 599 -19.33 -2.24 -5.72
N LEU A 600 -19.99 -2.51 -4.59
CA LEU A 600 -21.43 -2.27 -4.41
C LEU A 600 -21.77 -0.79 -4.39
N PHE A 601 -20.79 0.08 -4.08
CA PHE A 601 -20.98 1.52 -4.11
C PHE A 601 -20.64 2.12 -5.47
N SER A 602 -20.11 1.35 -6.43
CA SER A 602 -19.71 1.84 -7.75
C SER A 602 -20.87 1.87 -8.76
N TYR A 603 -21.26 3.05 -9.22
CA TYR A 603 -22.23 3.20 -10.34
C TYR A 603 -21.62 2.94 -11.73
N ASN A 604 -20.30 2.69 -11.80
CA ASN A 604 -19.63 2.25 -13.03
C ASN A 604 -19.67 0.73 -13.21
N SER A 605 -19.90 -0.02 -12.13
CA SER A 605 -19.93 -1.49 -12.12
C SER A 605 -21.36 -2.03 -12.07
N LYS A 606 -21.59 -3.21 -12.66
CA LYS A 606 -22.88 -3.90 -12.59
C LYS A 606 -23.33 -4.22 -11.17
N HIS A 607 -22.37 -4.31 -10.25
CA HIS A 607 -22.58 -4.67 -8.84
C HIS A 607 -23.23 -3.54 -8.03
N GLY A 608 -22.97 -2.28 -8.36
CA GLY A 608 -23.43 -1.12 -7.59
C GLY A 608 -24.32 -0.15 -8.37
N TRP A 609 -24.45 -0.32 -9.69
CA TRP A 609 -25.26 0.58 -10.49
C TRP A 609 -26.77 0.39 -10.28
N CYS A 610 -27.54 1.45 -10.47
CA CYS A 610 -28.99 1.34 -10.49
C CYS A 610 -29.42 0.54 -11.74
N PRO A 611 -30.19 -0.56 -11.60
CA PRO A 611 -30.63 -1.36 -12.76
C PRO A 611 -31.49 -0.58 -13.77
N GLY A 612 -32.15 0.50 -13.33
CA GLY A 612 -33.04 1.30 -14.20
C GLY A 612 -32.31 2.32 -15.09
N CYS A 613 -31.20 2.90 -14.64
CA CYS A 613 -30.43 3.89 -15.41
C CYS A 613 -28.99 3.43 -15.71
N PHE A 614 -28.62 2.21 -15.30
CA PHE A 614 -27.28 1.66 -15.44
C PHE A 614 -26.18 2.58 -14.88
N GLY A 615 -26.50 3.32 -13.82
CA GLY A 615 -25.57 4.19 -13.10
C GLY A 615 -25.32 5.56 -13.73
N THR A 616 -26.07 5.97 -14.74
CA THR A 616 -25.97 7.33 -15.33
C THR A 616 -26.78 8.39 -14.56
N GLY A 617 -27.67 7.96 -13.66
CA GLY A 617 -28.61 8.85 -12.96
C GLY A 617 -29.77 9.37 -13.81
N LEU A 618 -29.75 9.15 -15.13
CA LEU A 618 -30.77 9.59 -16.07
C LEU A 618 -31.32 8.38 -16.83
N LYS A 619 -32.65 8.30 -17.01
CA LYS A 619 -33.24 7.28 -17.89
C LYS A 619 -32.73 7.53 -19.31
N LEU A 620 -31.97 6.58 -19.84
CA LEU A 620 -31.53 6.61 -21.23
C LEU A 620 -32.74 6.23 -22.08
N THR A 621 -33.25 7.15 -22.89
CA THR A 621 -34.20 6.83 -23.96
C THR A 621 -33.40 6.20 -25.10
N GLY A 622 -33.50 4.89 -25.23
CA GLY A 622 -32.83 4.08 -26.25
C GLY A 622 -33.41 2.70 -26.28
#